data_AF-A0A6J7J8I3-F1
#
_entry.id   AF-A0A6J7J8I3-F1
#
_cell.length_a   1.000
_cell.length_b   1.000
_cell.length_c   1.000
_cell.angle_alpha   90.00
_cell.angle_beta   90.00
_cell.angle_gamma   90.00
#
_symmetry.space_group_name_H-M   'P 1'
#
loop_
_entity.id
_entity.type
_entity.pdbx_description
1 polymer ?
#
loop_
_entity_poly.entity_id
_entity_poly.type
_entity_poly.pdbx_seq_one_letter_code
_entity_poly.pdbx_strand_id
1 'polypeptide(L)'
;MAGAATSDATVTMLQGMASEEKLAHDVYTTLAETYSGSIFARIASSEAQHKSALLGVMSVRGIADPNAGLPVGDFANAKWENLYDSLVAKGEVSLKAAGGVGVTIEKLDISDLDLALAMKPASDITRVLQNIRGGSTRHLTSFQRVVSGYTR
;
A
#
# COMPACT_ATOMS: atom_id res chain seq x y z
N MET A 1 32.18 0.51 2.58
CA MET A 1 31.62 -0.84 2.77
C MET A 1 30.84 -1.18 1.52
N ALA A 2 31.36 -2.09 0.69
CA ALA A 2 30.69 -2.50 -0.55
C ALA A 2 29.38 -3.20 -0.18
N GLY A 3 28.24 -2.57 -0.48
CA GLY A 3 26.93 -3.18 -0.33
C GLY A 3 26.88 -4.43 -1.20
N ALA A 4 26.43 -5.55 -0.62
CA ALA A 4 26.13 -6.74 -1.40
C ALA A 4 25.22 -6.34 -2.58
N ALA A 5 25.57 -6.77 -3.79
CA ALA A 5 24.76 -6.51 -4.97
C ALA A 5 23.32 -6.97 -4.68
N THR A 6 22.36 -6.06 -4.75
CA THR A 6 20.96 -6.39 -4.53
C THR A 6 20.47 -7.18 -5.73
N SER A 7 19.82 -8.33 -5.51
CA SER A 7 19.31 -9.14 -6.62
C SER A 7 18.15 -8.47 -7.34
N ASP A 8 18.01 -8.71 -8.64
CA ASP A 8 16.90 -8.20 -9.46
C ASP A 8 15.53 -8.55 -8.87
N ALA A 9 15.41 -9.73 -8.24
CA ALA A 9 14.21 -10.15 -7.53
C ALA A 9 13.90 -9.25 -6.32
N THR A 10 14.91 -8.85 -5.55
CA THR A 10 14.73 -7.93 -4.41
C THR A 10 14.35 -6.52 -4.87
N VAL A 11 14.98 -6.05 -5.95
CA VAL A 11 14.65 -4.76 -6.58
C VAL A 11 13.19 -4.75 -7.01
N THR A 12 12.78 -5.76 -7.79
CA THR A 12 11.42 -5.88 -8.31
C THR A 12 10.39 -5.97 -7.18
N MET A 13 10.67 -6.76 -6.14
CA MET A 13 9.80 -6.88 -4.97
C MET A 13 9.63 -5.55 -4.25
N LEU A 14 10.72 -4.83 -3.94
CA LEU A 14 10.63 -3.55 -3.21
C LEU A 14 9.92 -2.46 -4.02
N GLN A 15 10.16 -2.39 -5.33
CA GLN A 15 9.46 -1.45 -6.22
C GLN A 15 7.97 -1.78 -6.35
N GLY A 16 7.63 -3.07 -6.37
CA GLY A 16 6.25 -3.55 -6.34
C GLY A 16 5.54 -3.10 -5.07
N MET A 17 6.11 -3.41 -3.90
CA MET A 17 5.55 -3.02 -2.60
C MET A 17 5.42 -1.49 -2.46
N ALA A 18 6.42 -0.72 -2.90
CA ALA A 18 6.33 0.74 -2.85
C ALA A 18 5.23 1.31 -3.75
N SER A 19 4.93 0.63 -4.87
CA SER A 19 3.82 1.01 -5.76
C SER A 19 2.46 0.62 -5.17
N GLU A 20 2.40 -0.51 -4.48
CA GLU A 20 1.19 -0.99 -3.81
C GLU A 20 0.80 -0.12 -2.62
N GLU A 21 1.77 0.28 -1.79
CA GLU A 21 1.54 1.26 -0.72
C GLU A 21 1.09 2.63 -1.27
N LYS A 22 1.65 3.05 -2.43
CA LYS A 22 1.16 4.26 -3.12
C LYS A 22 -0.29 4.06 -3.59
N LEU A 23 -0.64 2.90 -4.15
CA LEU A 23 -2.02 2.60 -4.55
C LEU A 23 -2.97 2.73 -3.36
N ALA A 24 -2.64 2.09 -2.23
CA ALA A 24 -3.45 2.17 -1.02
C ALA A 24 -3.59 3.62 -0.54
N HIS A 25 -2.47 4.33 -0.38
CA HIS A 25 -2.44 5.75 -0.01
C HIS A 25 -3.34 6.60 -0.91
N ASP A 26 -3.18 6.48 -2.21
CA ASP A 26 -3.84 7.35 -3.19
C ASP A 26 -5.34 7.06 -3.24
N VAL A 27 -5.75 5.79 -3.29
CA VAL A 27 -7.17 5.42 -3.25
C VAL A 27 -7.83 5.93 -1.98
N TYR A 28 -7.17 5.79 -0.82
CA TYR A 28 -7.73 6.26 0.45
C TYR A 28 -7.74 7.79 0.57
N THR A 29 -6.75 8.47 -0.02
CA THR A 29 -6.74 9.93 -0.10
C THR A 29 -7.95 10.41 -0.90
N THR A 30 -8.16 9.87 -2.10
CA THR A 30 -9.28 10.23 -2.98
C THR A 30 -10.63 9.92 -2.33
N LEU A 31 -10.80 8.74 -1.74
CA LEU A 31 -12.06 8.37 -1.09
C LEU A 31 -12.32 9.16 0.21
N ALA A 32 -11.29 9.69 0.86
CA ALA A 32 -11.45 10.55 2.03
C ALA A 32 -12.05 11.93 1.69
N GLU A 33 -11.86 12.41 0.46
CA GLU A 33 -12.49 13.65 -0.02
C GLU A 33 -14.01 13.48 -0.15
N THR A 34 -14.44 12.33 -0.67
CA THR A 34 -15.86 11.98 -0.83
C THR A 34 -16.54 11.65 0.50
N TYR A 35 -15.85 10.92 1.39
CA TYR A 35 -16.39 10.51 2.68
C TYR A 35 -15.67 11.27 3.81
N SER A 36 -16.15 12.46 4.16
CA SER A 36 -15.54 13.34 5.18
C SER A 36 -15.40 12.67 6.56
N GLY A 37 -14.34 12.99 7.31
CA GLY A 37 -14.13 12.52 8.70
C GLY A 37 -13.85 11.03 8.82
N SER A 38 -13.46 10.38 7.73
CA SER A 38 -13.46 8.94 7.58
C SER A 38 -12.15 8.26 7.96
N ILE A 39 -12.33 6.98 8.29
CA ILE A 39 -11.30 5.95 8.37
C ILE A 39 -10.26 5.99 7.22
N PHE A 40 -10.66 6.44 6.03
CA PHE A 40 -9.78 6.54 4.85
C PHE A 40 -8.64 7.52 5.08
N ALA A 41 -8.89 8.73 5.59
CA ALA A 41 -7.84 9.72 5.84
C ALA A 41 -6.80 9.22 6.86
N ARG A 42 -7.27 8.52 7.91
CA ARG A 42 -6.39 7.94 8.92
C ARG A 42 -5.53 6.83 8.35
N ILE A 43 -6.12 5.94 7.55
CA ILE A 43 -5.39 4.82 6.96
C ILE A 43 -4.44 5.33 5.87
N ALA A 44 -4.83 6.29 5.03
CA ALA A 44 -3.94 6.95 4.08
C ALA A 44 -2.67 7.49 4.75
N SER A 45 -2.79 8.13 5.92
CA SER A 45 -1.62 8.59 6.69
C SER A 45 -0.71 7.44 7.16
N SER A 46 -1.27 6.25 7.42
CA SER A 46 -0.48 5.05 7.71
C SER A 46 0.22 4.52 6.47
N GLU A 47 -0.45 4.49 5.31
CA GLU A 47 0.16 4.02 4.05
C GLU A 47 1.29 4.94 3.58
N ALA A 48 1.19 6.25 3.84
CA ALA A 48 2.31 7.16 3.63
C ALA A 48 3.55 6.76 4.46
N GLN A 49 3.36 6.28 5.69
CA GLN A 49 4.44 5.84 6.57
C GLN A 49 5.01 4.49 6.11
N HIS A 50 4.16 3.56 5.69
CA HIS A 50 4.59 2.28 5.10
C HIS A 50 5.44 2.52 3.84
N LYS A 51 4.96 3.35 2.90
CA LYS A 51 5.72 3.75 1.72
C LYS A 51 7.05 4.37 2.12
N SER A 52 7.06 5.32 3.06
CA SER A 52 8.31 5.94 3.53
C SER A 52 9.31 4.93 4.12
N ALA A 53 8.83 3.88 4.80
CA ALA A 53 9.69 2.83 5.33
C ALA A 53 10.32 1.98 4.22
N LEU A 54 9.55 1.63 3.18
CA LEU A 54 10.07 0.96 1.98
C LEU A 54 11.10 1.83 1.25
N LEU A 55 10.81 3.11 1.05
CA LEU A 55 11.75 4.05 0.42
C LEU A 55 13.07 4.17 1.20
N GLY A 56 13.03 4.09 2.53
CA GLY A 56 14.23 4.05 3.36
C GLY A 56 15.14 2.84 3.04
N VAL A 57 14.57 1.63 2.98
CA VAL A 57 15.36 0.42 2.66
C VAL A 57 15.80 0.36 1.19
N MET A 58 15.03 0.96 0.28
CA MET A 58 15.37 1.13 -1.14
C MET A 58 16.54 2.08 -1.33
N SER A 59 16.52 3.24 -0.65
CA SER A 59 17.55 4.27 -0.73
C SER A 59 18.93 3.74 -0.32
N VAL A 60 19.01 2.98 0.79
CA VAL A 60 20.24 2.34 1.27
C VAL A 60 20.87 1.41 0.22
N ARG A 61 20.04 0.87 -0.69
CA ARG A 61 20.43 -0.07 -1.75
C ARG A 61 20.59 0.59 -3.12
N GLY A 62 20.40 1.90 -3.23
CA GLY A 62 20.42 2.61 -4.52
C GLY A 62 19.26 2.24 -5.45
N ILE A 63 18.14 1.77 -4.90
CA ILE A 63 16.94 1.41 -5.67
C ILE A 63 16.06 2.65 -5.82
N ALA A 64 15.67 2.99 -7.06
CA ALA A 64 14.78 4.09 -7.34
C ALA A 64 13.31 3.77 -7.04
N ASP A 65 12.56 4.74 -6.52
CA ASP A 65 11.09 4.70 -6.49
C ASP A 65 10.56 4.85 -7.92
N PRO A 66 9.84 3.86 -8.47
CA PRO A 66 9.28 3.96 -9.82
C PRO A 66 8.25 5.09 -9.95
N ASN A 67 7.64 5.54 -8.85
CA ASN A 67 6.59 6.55 -8.84
C ASN A 67 7.04 7.88 -8.21
N ALA A 68 8.36 8.13 -8.17
CA ALA A 68 8.92 9.34 -7.60
C ALA A 68 8.35 10.59 -8.31
N GLY A 69 7.77 11.50 -7.54
CA GLY A 69 7.25 12.77 -8.05
C GLY A 69 5.94 12.67 -8.85
N LEU A 70 5.36 11.47 -8.99
CA LEU A 70 4.05 11.31 -9.61
C LEU A 70 2.94 11.73 -8.62
N PRO A 71 1.93 12.49 -9.07
CA PRO A 71 0.82 12.92 -8.22
C PRO A 71 -0.09 11.74 -7.84
N VAL A 72 -1.11 12.04 -7.03
CA VAL A 72 -2.16 11.08 -6.64
C VAL A 72 -2.84 10.53 -7.90
N GLY A 73 -2.92 9.21 -8.01
CA GLY A 73 -3.56 8.52 -9.12
C GLY A 73 -2.64 8.18 -10.30
N ASP A 74 -1.51 8.87 -10.45
CA ASP A 74 -0.57 8.60 -11.54
C ASP A 74 0.45 7.52 -11.16
N PHE A 75 0.71 6.57 -12.05
CA PHE A 75 1.70 5.52 -11.83
C PHE A 75 2.55 5.28 -13.07
N ALA A 76 3.85 5.01 -12.87
CA ALA A 76 4.74 4.69 -13.99
C ALA A 76 4.37 3.36 -14.69
N ASN A 77 3.69 2.47 -13.98
CA ASN A 77 3.20 1.20 -14.51
C ASN A 77 1.68 1.24 -14.68
N ALA A 78 1.22 1.06 -15.92
CA ALA A 78 -0.19 1.07 -16.28
C ALA A 78 -1.04 0.07 -15.50
N LYS A 79 -0.48 -1.04 -14.98
CA LYS A 79 -1.21 -1.96 -14.09
C LYS A 79 -1.74 -1.22 -12.85
N TRP A 80 -0.92 -0.40 -12.22
CA TRP A 80 -1.27 0.28 -10.97
C TRP A 80 -2.24 1.43 -11.22
N GLU A 81 -2.04 2.19 -12.30
CA GLU A 81 -2.95 3.27 -12.72
C GLU A 81 -4.35 2.74 -13.02
N ASN A 82 -4.46 1.69 -13.85
CA ASN A 82 -5.75 1.06 -14.15
C ASN A 82 -6.42 0.48 -12.91
N LEU A 83 -5.64 -0.05 -11.96
CA LEU A 83 -6.18 -0.57 -10.71
C LEU A 83 -6.68 0.57 -9.80
N TYR A 84 -5.95 1.68 -9.71
CA TYR A 84 -6.37 2.89 -9.02
C TYR A 84 -7.72 3.38 -9.55
N ASP A 85 -7.81 3.61 -10.87
CA ASP A 85 -9.04 4.10 -11.52
C ASP A 85 -10.24 3.18 -11.23
N SER A 86 -10.03 1.86 -11.35
CA SER A 86 -11.08 0.87 -11.09
C SER A 86 -11.55 0.88 -9.64
N LEU A 87 -10.63 1.04 -8.69
CA LEU A 87 -10.93 1.00 -7.26
C LEU A 87 -11.60 2.30 -6.81
N VAL A 88 -11.15 3.46 -7.28
CA VAL A 88 -11.81 4.75 -7.00
C VAL A 88 -13.23 4.73 -7.53
N ALA A 89 -13.43 4.37 -8.81
CA ALA A 89 -14.77 4.32 -9.40
C ALA A 89 -15.73 3.38 -8.66
N LYS A 90 -15.23 2.25 -8.14
CA LYS A 90 -16.02 1.34 -7.30
C LYS A 90 -16.31 1.95 -5.92
N GLY A 91 -15.32 2.61 -5.34
CA GLY A 91 -15.40 3.17 -3.99
C GLY A 91 -16.39 4.31 -3.90
N GLU A 92 -16.45 5.18 -4.90
CA GLU A 92 -17.32 6.36 -4.94
C GLU A 92 -18.82 6.04 -4.93
N VAL A 93 -19.20 4.81 -5.30
CA VAL A 93 -20.60 4.38 -5.35
C VAL A 93 -21.31 4.52 -4.00
N SER A 94 -20.64 4.17 -2.90
CA SER A 94 -21.20 4.30 -1.53
C SER A 94 -20.12 4.04 -0.48
N LEU A 95 -20.34 4.51 0.76
CA LEU A 95 -19.44 4.22 1.88
C LEU A 95 -19.20 2.72 2.09
N LYS A 96 -20.22 1.88 1.87
CA LYS A 96 -20.07 0.42 1.95
C LYS A 96 -19.19 -0.13 0.82
N ALA A 97 -19.33 0.40 -0.40
CA ALA A 97 -18.49 0.03 -1.54
C ALA A 97 -17.04 0.49 -1.33
N ALA A 98 -16.82 1.69 -0.81
CA ALA A 98 -15.51 2.20 -0.40
C ALA A 98 -14.87 1.32 0.69
N GLY A 99 -15.64 0.89 1.69
CA GLY A 99 -15.17 -0.09 2.67
C GLY A 99 -14.79 -1.42 2.01
N GLY A 100 -15.54 -1.85 1.01
CA GLY A 100 -15.22 -3.04 0.20
C GLY A 100 -13.90 -2.89 -0.58
N VAL A 101 -13.66 -1.71 -1.17
CA VAL A 101 -12.39 -1.36 -1.83
C VAL A 101 -11.22 -1.46 -0.85
N GLY A 102 -11.36 -0.89 0.35
CA GLY A 102 -10.35 -1.04 1.40
C GLY A 102 -10.09 -2.51 1.75
N VAL A 103 -11.14 -3.32 1.96
CA VAL A 103 -10.97 -4.77 2.18
C VAL A 103 -10.21 -5.46 1.04
N THR A 104 -10.45 -5.06 -0.22
CA THR A 104 -9.75 -5.61 -1.38
C THR A 104 -8.27 -5.25 -1.37
N ILE A 105 -7.92 -3.98 -1.16
CA ILE A 105 -6.54 -3.50 -1.14
C ILE A 105 -5.76 -4.20 0.00
N GLU A 106 -6.28 -4.18 1.22
CA GLU A 106 -5.55 -4.76 2.36
C GLU A 106 -5.34 -6.27 2.25
N LYS A 107 -6.22 -6.99 1.55
CA LYS A 107 -6.02 -8.43 1.29
C LYS A 107 -4.95 -8.68 0.23
N LEU A 108 -4.89 -7.83 -0.79
CA LEU A 108 -3.84 -7.89 -1.80
C LEU A 108 -2.48 -7.65 -1.13
N ASP A 109 -2.40 -6.59 -0.33
CA ASP A 109 -1.16 -6.19 0.33
C ASP A 109 -0.65 -7.25 1.32
N ILE A 110 -1.54 -7.79 2.18
CA ILE A 110 -1.16 -8.90 3.07
C ILE A 110 -0.65 -10.12 2.28
N SER A 111 -1.29 -10.46 1.16
CA SER A 111 -0.88 -11.59 0.32
C SER A 111 0.50 -11.35 -0.29
N ASP A 112 0.73 -10.17 -0.86
CA ASP A 112 1.98 -9.86 -1.54
C ASP A 112 3.14 -9.64 -0.54
N LEU A 113 2.85 -9.14 0.67
CA LEU A 113 3.80 -9.11 1.80
C LEU A 113 4.17 -10.52 2.28
N ASP A 114 3.21 -11.44 2.36
CA ASP A 114 3.49 -12.84 2.73
C ASP A 114 4.41 -13.52 1.69
N LEU A 115 4.18 -13.27 0.41
CA LEU A 115 5.04 -13.74 -0.67
C LEU A 115 6.43 -13.10 -0.60
N ALA A 116 6.52 -11.80 -0.35
CA ALA A 116 7.80 -11.09 -0.20
C ALA A 116 8.61 -11.59 1.00
N LEU A 117 7.95 -11.88 2.13
CA LEU A 117 8.59 -12.46 3.31
C LEU A 117 9.08 -13.89 3.06
N ALA A 118 8.37 -14.67 2.25
CA ALA A 118 8.77 -16.02 1.87
C ALA A 118 10.07 -16.06 1.03
N MET A 119 10.42 -14.95 0.37
CA MET A 119 11.71 -14.79 -0.32
C MET A 119 12.91 -14.73 0.64
N LYS A 120 12.67 -14.63 1.96
CA LYS A 120 13.69 -14.50 3.01
C LYS A 120 14.65 -13.33 2.72
N PRO A 121 14.15 -12.09 2.59
CA PRO A 121 14.99 -10.94 2.29
C PRO A 121 15.90 -10.62 3.49
N ALA A 122 16.81 -9.66 3.31
CA ALA A 122 17.66 -9.16 4.39
C ALA A 122 16.84 -8.74 5.63
N SER A 123 17.44 -8.80 6.81
CA SER A 123 16.74 -8.62 8.10
C SER A 123 16.09 -7.25 8.26
N ASP A 124 16.70 -6.21 7.69
CA ASP A 124 16.16 -4.84 7.68
C ASP A 124 14.90 -4.74 6.81
N ILE A 125 14.90 -5.35 5.62
CA ILE A 125 13.71 -5.47 4.76
C ILE A 125 12.64 -6.28 5.47
N THR A 126 12.99 -7.46 6.00
CA THR A 126 12.07 -8.34 6.71
C THR A 126 11.32 -7.59 7.81
N ARG A 127 12.04 -6.77 8.60
CA ARG A 127 11.44 -5.95 9.66
C ARG A 127 10.44 -4.93 9.10
N VAL A 128 10.76 -4.26 8.00
CA VAL A 128 9.84 -3.32 7.35
C VAL A 128 8.58 -4.04 6.87
N LEU A 129 8.73 -5.13 6.12
CA LEU A 129 7.60 -5.90 5.58
C LEU A 129 6.69 -6.46 6.69
N GLN A 130 7.25 -6.97 7.80
CA GLN A 130 6.47 -7.45 8.94
C GLN A 130 5.67 -6.33 9.62
N ASN A 131 6.25 -5.14 9.74
CA ASN A 131 5.58 -3.99 10.34
C ASN A 131 4.40 -3.54 9.48
N ILE A 132 4.62 -3.43 8.17
CA ILE A 132 3.59 -3.09 7.18
C ILE A 132 2.46 -4.10 7.26
N ARG A 133 2.76 -5.40 7.14
CA ARG A 133 1.75 -6.48 7.21
C ARG A 133 0.88 -6.42 8.47
N GLY A 134 1.50 -6.07 9.60
CA GLY A 134 0.78 -5.84 10.85
C GLY A 134 -0.15 -4.62 10.79
N GLY A 135 0.26 -3.55 10.13
CA GLY A 135 -0.57 -2.40 9.74
C GLY A 135 -1.75 -2.82 8.87
N SER A 136 -1.49 -3.47 7.73
CA SER A 136 -2.50 -3.90 6.76
C SER A 136 -3.55 -4.82 7.38
N THR A 137 -3.16 -5.71 8.31
CA THR A 137 -4.11 -6.54 9.07
C THR A 137 -5.08 -5.71 9.93
N ARG A 138 -4.59 -4.61 10.53
CA ARG A 138 -5.42 -3.68 11.33
C ARG A 138 -6.30 -2.83 10.43
N HIS A 139 -5.82 -2.43 9.25
CA HIS A 139 -6.60 -1.72 8.25
C HIS A 139 -7.73 -2.61 7.70
N LEU A 140 -7.43 -3.86 7.37
CA LEU A 140 -8.42 -4.85 6.94
C LEU A 140 -9.56 -4.98 7.94
N THR A 141 -9.24 -5.14 9.22
CA THR A 141 -10.24 -5.22 10.30
C THR A 141 -11.07 -3.93 10.37
N SER A 142 -10.43 -2.78 10.18
CA SER A 142 -11.07 -1.47 10.18
C SER A 142 -12.07 -1.34 9.02
N PHE A 143 -11.69 -1.70 7.79
CA PHE A 143 -12.58 -1.67 6.63
C PHE A 143 -13.71 -2.70 6.70
N GLN A 144 -13.46 -3.88 7.26
CA GLN A 144 -14.53 -4.86 7.49
C GLN A 144 -15.65 -4.31 8.39
N ARG A 145 -15.32 -3.44 9.36
CA ARG A 145 -16.32 -2.76 10.20
C ARG A 145 -17.12 -1.71 9.41
N VAL A 146 -16.48 -1.01 8.47
CA VAL A 146 -17.18 -0.12 7.54
C VAL A 146 -18.20 -0.90 6.72
N VAL A 147 -17.79 -2.05 6.18
CA VAL A 147 -18.66 -2.91 5.36
C VAL A 147 -19.84 -3.47 6.16
N SER A 148 -19.62 -3.85 7.42
CA SER A 148 -20.69 -4.37 8.29
C SER A 148 -21.61 -3.29 8.86
N GLY A 149 -21.26 -2.00 8.72
CA GLY A 149 -21.98 -0.89 9.32
C GLY A 149 -21.80 -0.79 10.84
N TYR A 150 -20.85 -1.54 11.42
CA TYR A 150 -20.60 -1.53 12.86
C TYR A 150 -19.73 -0.34 13.25
N THR A 151 -20.36 0.67 13.85
CA THR A 151 -19.68 1.76 14.55
C THR A 151 -19.71 1.46 16.05
N ARG A 152 -18.55 1.57 16.72
CA ARG A 152 -18.50 1.56 18.19
C ARG A 152 -18.90 2.92 18.73
#